data_AF-A0A447X5L7-F1
#
_entry.id   AF-A0A447X5L7-F1
#
_cell.length_a   1.000
_cell.length_b   1.000
_cell.length_c   1.000
_cell.angle_alpha   90.00
_cell.angle_beta   90.00
_cell.angle_gamma   90.00
#
_symmetry.space_group_name_H-M   'P 1'
#
loop_
_entity.id
_entity.type
_entity.pdbx_description
1 polymer ?
#
loop_
_entity_poly.entity_id
_entity_poly.type
_entity_poly.pdbx_seq_one_letter_code
_entity_poly.pdbx_strand_id
1 'polypeptide(L)'
;MMASKAIKPVYDVFKEAGIQFDESQFVPTVSGYYSDSKTGHLLSQPFNSSTPVLYYNKDAFKKAGLDPEQPPKTWQDLADYAAKLKASGMKCGYASGWQGWIQLENFSAWNGLPFASKNNGFDGTDAVLEFNKPEQ
;
A
#
# COMPACT_ATOMS: atom_id res chain seq x y z
N MET A 1 17.99 3.94 -1.65
CA MET A 1 18.72 5.08 -1.03
C MET A 1 19.54 4.69 0.19
N MET A 2 19.01 3.91 1.15
CA MET A 2 19.72 3.56 2.39
C MET A 2 21.12 2.94 2.17
N ALA A 3 21.28 2.03 1.21
CA ALA A 3 22.57 1.39 0.92
C ALA A 3 23.63 2.32 0.28
N SER A 4 23.28 3.56 -0.10
CA SER A 4 24.16 4.46 -0.85
C SER A 4 25.26 5.11 -0.02
N LYS A 5 25.13 5.13 1.31
CA LYS A 5 25.98 5.91 2.24
C LYS A 5 25.99 7.43 1.95
N ALA A 6 25.00 7.92 1.22
CA ALA A 6 24.95 9.30 0.73
C ALA A 6 23.84 10.16 1.37
N ILE A 7 23.23 9.68 2.46
CA ILE A 7 22.13 10.37 3.16
C ILE A 7 22.47 10.54 4.64
N LYS A 8 21.87 11.57 5.25
CA LYS A 8 21.78 11.72 6.70
C LYS A 8 20.31 11.50 7.09
N PRO A 9 20.00 10.58 8.03
CA PRO A 9 18.63 10.36 8.50
C PRO A 9 17.97 11.66 8.97
N VAL A 10 16.67 11.84 8.70
CA VAL A 10 15.92 13.04 9.13
C VAL A 10 15.99 13.20 10.64
N TYR A 11 15.86 12.11 11.40
CA TYR A 11 16.04 12.14 12.84
C TYR A 11 17.39 12.74 13.28
N ASP A 12 18.50 12.34 12.64
CA ASP A 12 19.83 12.86 12.97
C ASP A 12 19.98 14.34 12.58
N VAL A 13 19.39 14.76 11.46
CA VAL A 13 19.38 16.18 11.05
C VAL A 13 18.74 17.06 12.14
N PHE A 14 17.57 16.67 12.64
CA PHE A 14 16.88 17.43 13.69
C PHE A 14 17.65 17.41 15.02
N LYS A 15 18.17 16.24 15.41
CA LYS A 15 18.94 16.05 16.64
C LYS A 15 20.21 16.90 16.66
N GLU A 16 21.00 16.87 15.59
CA GLU A 16 22.24 17.65 15.48
C GLU A 16 21.97 19.16 15.40
N ALA A 17 20.84 19.56 14.82
CA ALA A 17 20.40 20.95 14.80
C ALA A 17 19.86 21.45 16.15
N GLY A 18 19.64 20.56 17.14
CA GLY A 18 19.04 20.92 18.43
C GLY A 18 17.56 21.31 18.32
N ILE A 19 16.86 20.81 17.30
CA ILE A 19 15.44 21.10 17.05
C ILE A 19 14.60 19.91 17.51
N GLN A 20 13.57 20.18 18.32
CA GLN A 20 12.59 19.17 18.73
C GLN A 20 11.83 18.63 17.51
N PHE A 21 11.74 17.30 17.40
CA PHE A 21 11.06 16.63 16.30
C PHE A 21 10.11 15.56 16.84
N ASP A 22 8.82 15.84 16.79
CA ASP A 22 7.77 14.90 17.20
C ASP A 22 7.39 13.99 16.03
N GLU A 23 7.95 12.78 15.98
CA GLU A 23 7.64 11.81 14.92
C GLU A 23 6.22 11.22 15.04
N SER A 24 5.57 11.36 16.20
CA SER A 24 4.22 10.83 16.41
C SER A 24 3.13 11.63 15.69
N GLN A 25 3.46 12.82 15.19
CA GLN A 25 2.56 13.65 14.39
C GLN A 25 2.20 13.02 13.03
N PHE A 26 3.01 12.09 12.53
CA PHE A 26 2.76 11.42 11.26
C PHE A 26 1.81 10.23 11.46
N VAL A 27 0.94 9.99 10.47
CA VAL A 27 0.15 8.75 10.42
C VAL A 27 1.12 7.57 10.45
N PRO A 28 1.05 6.65 11.43
CA PRO A 28 2.09 5.64 11.63
C PRO A 28 2.33 4.72 10.43
N THR A 29 1.29 4.39 9.68
CA THR A 29 1.39 3.56 8.47
C THR A 29 2.01 4.31 7.28
N VAL A 30 2.10 5.64 7.34
CA VAL A 30 2.79 6.47 6.35
C VAL A 30 4.25 6.65 6.74
N SER A 31 4.54 7.03 7.99
CA SER A 31 5.92 7.20 8.46
C SER A 31 6.69 5.89 8.52
N GLY A 32 6.03 4.78 8.87
CA GLY A 32 6.65 3.46 8.96
C GLY A 32 7.33 3.00 7.67
N TYR A 33 6.85 3.44 6.51
CA TYR A 33 7.48 3.15 5.21
C TYR A 33 8.90 3.76 5.09
N TYR A 34 9.15 4.85 5.82
CA TYR A 34 10.38 5.63 5.78
C TYR A 34 11.17 5.61 7.10
N SER A 35 10.76 4.76 8.03
CA SER A 35 11.41 4.59 9.33
C SER A 35 12.44 3.47 9.29
N ASP A 36 13.44 3.57 10.17
CA ASP A 36 14.40 2.52 10.42
C ASP A 36 13.75 1.34 11.16
N SER A 37 14.01 0.10 10.70
CA SER A 37 13.35 -1.09 11.25
C SER A 37 13.77 -1.43 12.68
N LYS A 38 14.91 -0.91 13.17
CA LYS A 38 15.45 -1.23 14.50
C LYS A 38 15.09 -0.17 15.53
N THR A 39 15.06 1.09 15.12
CA THR A 39 14.88 2.24 16.02
C THR A 39 13.49 2.87 15.89
N GLY A 40 12.81 2.71 14.76
CA GLY A 40 11.53 3.37 14.46
C GLY A 40 11.65 4.83 14.01
N HIS A 41 12.84 5.42 14.10
CA HIS A 41 13.09 6.81 13.73
C HIS A 41 13.08 7.03 12.22
N LEU A 42 12.68 8.23 11.78
CA LEU A 42 12.57 8.56 10.36
C LEU A 42 13.94 8.69 9.70
N LEU A 43 14.16 7.85 8.68
CA LEU A 43 15.29 7.95 7.76
C LEU A 43 15.05 9.06 6.73
N SER A 44 13.81 9.19 6.26
CA SER A 44 13.39 10.23 5.33
C SER A 44 11.97 10.71 5.64
N GLN A 45 11.65 11.96 5.32
CA GLN A 45 10.33 12.51 5.59
C GLN A 45 9.35 12.10 4.48
N PRO A 46 8.13 11.63 4.82
CA PRO A 46 7.08 11.44 3.83
C PRO A 46 6.79 12.75 3.09
N PHE A 47 6.75 12.69 1.75
CA PHE A 47 6.51 13.88 0.91
C PHE A 47 5.20 13.78 0.14
N ASN A 48 5.11 12.83 -0.80
CA ASN A 48 3.92 12.58 -1.63
C ASN A 48 3.45 11.13 -1.49
N SER A 49 2.81 10.83 -0.36
CA SER A 49 2.30 9.51 -0.05
C SER A 49 0.97 9.23 -0.75
N SER A 50 0.79 8.01 -1.24
CA SER A 50 -0.46 7.54 -1.87
C SER A 50 -0.73 6.09 -1.50
N THR A 51 -1.98 5.65 -1.62
CA THR A 51 -2.39 4.26 -1.40
C THR A 51 -3.49 3.89 -2.40
N PRO A 52 -3.57 2.63 -2.86
CA PRO A 52 -4.65 2.19 -3.74
C PRO A 52 -6.02 2.33 -3.08
N VAL A 53 -7.01 2.73 -3.86
CA VAL A 53 -8.41 2.79 -3.45
C VAL A 53 -9.31 2.25 -4.56
N LEU A 54 -10.52 1.81 -4.21
CA LEU A 54 -11.52 1.38 -5.19
C LEU A 54 -12.40 2.56 -5.63
N TYR A 55 -12.13 3.09 -6.82
CA TYR A 55 -13.08 3.96 -7.51
C TYR A 55 -14.18 3.11 -8.16
N TYR A 56 -15.43 3.55 -8.07
CA TYR A 56 -16.57 2.86 -8.67
C TYR A 56 -17.60 3.84 -9.24
N ASN A 57 -18.35 3.41 -10.24
CA ASN A 57 -19.36 4.22 -10.92
C ASN A 57 -20.76 3.93 -10.34
N LYS A 58 -21.27 4.87 -9.52
CA LYS A 58 -22.59 4.76 -8.87
C LYS A 58 -23.76 4.63 -9.86
N ASP A 59 -23.70 5.30 -11.00
CA ASP A 59 -24.77 5.20 -12.00
C ASP A 59 -24.75 3.85 -12.72
N ALA A 60 -23.56 3.29 -12.93
CA ALA A 60 -23.42 1.92 -13.44
C ALA A 60 -23.93 0.90 -12.43
N PHE A 61 -23.70 1.10 -11.12
CA PHE A 61 -24.31 0.26 -10.08
C PHE A 61 -25.83 0.30 -10.12
N LYS A 62 -26.45 1.48 -10.16
CA LYS A 62 -27.91 1.61 -10.28
C LYS A 62 -28.46 0.88 -11.51
N LYS A 63 -27.82 1.04 -12.68
CA LYS A 63 -28.19 0.34 -13.93
C LYS A 63 -28.08 -1.17 -13.82
N ALA A 64 -27.13 -1.66 -13.03
CA ALA A 64 -26.93 -3.09 -12.77
C ALA A 64 -27.79 -3.63 -11.60
N GLY A 65 -28.66 -2.81 -11.00
CA GLY A 65 -29.47 -3.20 -9.84
C GLY A 65 -28.68 -3.37 -8.54
N LEU A 66 -27.51 -2.73 -8.44
CA LEU A 66 -26.66 -2.70 -7.25
C LEU A 66 -26.91 -1.42 -6.44
N ASP A 67 -26.71 -1.50 -5.12
CA ASP A 67 -26.82 -0.34 -4.23
C ASP A 67 -25.59 0.58 -4.42
N PRO A 68 -25.78 1.84 -4.89
CA PRO A 68 -24.68 2.78 -5.10
C PRO A 68 -23.98 3.22 -3.81
N GLU A 69 -24.54 2.96 -2.63
CA GLU A 69 -23.92 3.31 -1.33
C GLU A 69 -23.25 2.12 -0.65
N GLN A 70 -23.30 0.93 -1.25
CA GLN A 70 -22.64 -0.29 -0.74
C GLN A 70 -21.63 -0.80 -1.80
N PRO A 71 -20.43 -0.19 -1.90
CA PRO A 71 -19.37 -0.75 -2.74
C PRO A 71 -18.94 -2.14 -2.21
N PRO A 72 -18.38 -3.00 -3.07
CA PRO A 72 -17.95 -4.34 -2.67
C PRO A 72 -16.85 -4.23 -1.61
N LYS A 73 -16.97 -5.04 -0.55
CA LYS A 73 -16.03 -5.03 0.58
C LYS A 73 -15.03 -6.18 0.52
N THR A 74 -15.31 -7.18 -0.31
CA THR A 74 -14.46 -8.36 -0.52
C THR A 74 -14.13 -8.55 -1.99
N TRP A 75 -13.10 -9.33 -2.28
CA TRP A 75 -12.72 -9.69 -3.65
C TRP A 75 -13.81 -10.52 -4.35
N GLN A 76 -14.48 -11.38 -3.60
CA GLN A 76 -15.61 -12.17 -4.07
C GLN A 76 -16.78 -11.26 -4.49
N ASP A 77 -17.14 -10.29 -3.62
CA ASP A 77 -18.16 -9.29 -3.96
C ASP A 77 -17.75 -8.48 -5.20
N LEU A 78 -16.48 -8.09 -5.31
CA LEU A 78 -15.97 -7.35 -6.47
C LEU A 78 -16.13 -8.16 -7.76
N ALA A 79 -15.83 -9.46 -7.73
CA ALA A 79 -16.00 -10.34 -8.88
C ALA A 79 -17.48 -10.45 -9.31
N ASP A 80 -18.39 -10.65 -8.34
CA ASP A 80 -19.83 -10.71 -8.59
C ASP A 80 -20.38 -9.38 -9.14
N TYR A 81 -19.93 -8.26 -8.58
CA TYR A 81 -20.37 -6.93 -8.99
C TYR A 81 -19.81 -6.59 -10.39
N ALA A 82 -18.56 -6.95 -10.68
CA ALA A 82 -17.98 -6.81 -12.00
C ALA A 82 -18.74 -7.63 -13.05
N ALA A 83 -19.18 -8.85 -12.71
CA ALA A 83 -20.02 -9.67 -13.59
C ALA A 83 -21.39 -9.02 -13.86
N LYS A 84 -22.06 -8.50 -12.83
CA LYS A 84 -23.33 -7.75 -12.98
C LYS A 84 -23.17 -6.49 -13.82
N LEU A 85 -22.10 -5.72 -13.60
CA LEU A 85 -21.77 -4.54 -14.39
C LEU A 85 -21.58 -4.89 -15.88
N LYS A 86 -20.82 -5.95 -16.18
CA LYS A 86 -20.68 -6.47 -17.56
C LYS A 86 -22.02 -6.88 -18.16
N ALA A 87 -22.84 -7.63 -17.43
CA ALA A 87 -24.17 -8.05 -17.88
C ALA A 87 -25.12 -6.87 -18.14
N SER A 88 -24.96 -5.76 -17.40
CA SER A 88 -25.71 -4.51 -17.61
C SER A 88 -25.24 -3.67 -18.81
N GLY A 89 -24.24 -4.15 -19.57
CA GLY A 89 -23.74 -3.50 -20.78
C GLY A 89 -22.46 -2.68 -20.60
N MET A 90 -21.83 -2.71 -19.42
CA MET A 90 -20.51 -2.07 -19.25
C MET A 90 -19.43 -2.80 -20.06
N LYS A 91 -18.52 -2.04 -20.68
CA LYS A 91 -17.39 -2.61 -21.45
C LYS A 91 -16.43 -3.40 -20.58
N CYS A 92 -16.21 -2.96 -19.35
CA CYS A 92 -15.31 -3.54 -18.36
C CYS A 92 -16.00 -3.49 -16.98
N GLY A 93 -15.94 -4.59 -16.23
CA GLY A 93 -16.52 -4.66 -14.88
C GLY A 93 -15.55 -4.20 -13.80
N TYR A 94 -14.25 -4.53 -13.95
CA TYR A 94 -13.17 -4.12 -13.07
C TYR A 94 -11.88 -4.00 -13.88
N ALA A 95 -11.10 -2.95 -13.59
CA ALA A 95 -9.77 -2.74 -14.12
C ALA A 95 -8.82 -2.36 -12.98
N SER A 96 -7.57 -2.82 -13.08
CA SER A 96 -6.50 -2.44 -12.17
C SER A 96 -5.31 -1.90 -12.96
N GLY A 97 -4.60 -0.93 -12.39
CA GLY A 97 -3.29 -0.49 -12.85
C GLY A 97 -2.19 -1.03 -11.94
N TRP A 98 -0.92 -0.94 -12.39
CA TRP A 98 0.26 -1.22 -11.57
C TRP A 98 0.12 -2.52 -10.75
N GLN A 99 -0.11 -3.62 -11.46
CA GLN A 99 -0.54 -4.89 -10.88
C GLN A 99 0.44 -5.40 -9.82
N GLY A 100 1.75 -5.21 -10.00
CA GLY A 100 2.74 -5.55 -8.97
C GLY A 100 2.54 -4.78 -7.67
N TRP A 101 2.32 -3.46 -7.76
CA TRP A 101 2.11 -2.61 -6.59
C TRP A 101 0.75 -2.83 -5.94
N ILE A 102 -0.33 -2.89 -6.72
CA ILE A 102 -1.71 -3.01 -6.18
C ILE A 102 -2.03 -4.44 -5.76
N GLN A 103 -1.81 -5.42 -6.64
CA GLN A 103 -2.28 -6.80 -6.45
C GLN A 103 -1.28 -7.70 -5.73
N LEU A 104 -0.01 -7.29 -5.63
CA LEU A 104 0.97 -8.02 -4.84
C LEU A 104 1.38 -7.21 -3.61
N GLU A 105 2.13 -6.12 -3.76
CA GLU A 105 2.73 -5.41 -2.61
C GLU A 105 1.68 -4.90 -1.60
N ASN A 106 0.67 -4.16 -2.07
CA ASN A 106 -0.40 -3.66 -1.19
C ASN A 106 -1.29 -4.80 -0.69
N PHE A 107 -1.58 -5.81 -1.50
CA PHE A 107 -2.34 -6.97 -1.06
C PHE A 107 -1.64 -7.70 0.09
N SER A 108 -0.34 -8.00 -0.07
CA SER A 108 0.46 -8.63 0.99
C SER A 108 0.48 -7.75 2.24
N ALA A 109 0.69 -6.43 2.10
CA ALA A 109 0.70 -5.50 3.22
C ALA A 109 -0.63 -5.45 4.00
N TRP A 110 -1.77 -5.40 3.30
CA TRP A 110 -3.10 -5.39 3.92
C TRP A 110 -3.42 -6.71 4.65
N ASN A 111 -2.82 -7.82 4.23
CA ASN A 111 -3.01 -9.13 4.84
C ASN A 111 -1.91 -9.49 5.86
N GLY A 112 -0.97 -8.58 6.14
CA GLY A 112 0.15 -8.85 7.06
C GLY A 112 1.12 -9.92 6.57
N LEU A 113 1.21 -10.09 5.25
CA LEU A 113 2.06 -11.07 4.60
C LEU A 113 3.34 -10.42 4.06
N PRO A 114 4.51 -11.05 4.20
CA PRO A 114 5.74 -10.53 3.63
C PRO A 114 5.73 -10.66 2.10
N PHE A 115 6.15 -9.60 1.41
CA PHE A 115 6.40 -9.64 -0.03
C PHE A 115 7.81 -10.19 -0.34
N ALA A 116 8.78 -9.91 0.55
CA ALA A 116 10.14 -10.40 0.49
C ALA A 116 10.70 -10.73 1.89
N SER A 117 11.75 -11.54 1.92
CA SER A 117 12.48 -11.89 3.15
C SER A 117 13.18 -10.67 3.75
N LYS A 118 13.83 -10.84 4.93
CA LYS A 118 14.57 -9.78 5.64
C LYS A 118 13.70 -8.56 5.94
N ASN A 119 12.49 -8.80 6.45
CA ASN A 119 11.49 -7.76 6.70
C ASN A 119 11.28 -6.91 5.43
N ASN A 120 10.86 -7.52 4.32
CA ASN A 120 10.70 -6.85 3.03
C ASN A 120 11.96 -6.07 2.55
N GLY A 121 13.16 -6.57 2.88
CA GLY A 121 14.43 -5.94 2.54
C GLY A 121 14.88 -4.80 3.46
N PHE A 122 14.14 -4.48 4.52
CA PHE A 122 14.58 -3.49 5.52
C PHE A 122 15.81 -3.96 6.31
N ASP A 123 15.99 -5.27 6.48
CA ASP A 123 17.08 -5.82 7.32
C ASP A 123 18.33 -6.25 6.52
N GLY A 124 18.31 -6.18 5.18
CA GLY A 124 19.46 -6.60 4.36
C GLY A 124 19.22 -6.57 2.85
N THR A 125 20.31 -6.46 2.08
CA THR A 125 20.29 -6.40 0.60
C THR A 125 20.24 -7.76 -0.07
N ASP A 126 20.34 -8.85 0.70
CA ASP A 126 20.23 -10.24 0.26
C ASP A 126 18.79 -10.77 0.36
N ALA A 127 17.80 -9.88 0.45
CA ALA A 127 16.39 -10.23 0.47
C ALA A 127 15.96 -10.93 -0.83
N VAL A 128 15.07 -11.91 -0.70
CA VAL A 128 14.48 -12.67 -1.81
C VAL A 128 12.97 -12.51 -1.79
N LEU A 129 12.36 -12.53 -2.98
CA LEU A 129 10.89 -12.43 -3.12
C LEU A 129 10.22 -13.70 -2.57
N GLU A 130 9.12 -13.51 -1.84
CA GLU A 130 8.41 -14.60 -1.15
C GLU A 130 6.89 -14.60 -1.44
N PHE A 131 6.43 -13.73 -2.34
CA PHE A 131 5.00 -13.49 -2.62
C PHE A 131 4.25 -14.67 -3.26
N ASN A 132 4.93 -15.75 -3.65
CA ASN A 132 4.36 -16.90 -4.36
C ASN A 132 4.38 -18.19 -3.52
N LYS A 133 4.47 -18.07 -2.20
CA LYS A 133 4.37 -19.20 -1.26
C LYS A 133 2.90 -19.60 -1.04
N PRO A 134 2.60 -20.81 -0.53
CA PRO A 134 1.22 -21.32 -0.38
C PRO A 134 0.27 -20.43 0.43
N GLU A 135 0.82 -19.51 1.23
CA GLU A 135 0.09 -18.54 2.04
C GLU A 135 -0.37 -17.28 1.25
N GLN A 136 -0.01 -17.15 -0.05
CA GLN A 136 -0.32 -16.01 -0.94
C GLN A 136 -0.83 -16.44 -2.32
#